data_AF-A0A382X2D8-F1
#
_entry.id   AF-A0A382X2D8-F1
#
_cell.length_a   1.000
_cell.length_b   1.000
_cell.length_c   1.000
_cell.angle_alpha   90.00
_cell.angle_beta   90.00
_cell.angle_gamma   90.00
#
_symmetry.space_group_name_H-M   'P 1'
#
loop_
_entity.id
_entity.type
_entity.pdbx_description
1 polymer ?
#
loop_
_entity_poly.entity_id
_entity_poly.type
_entity_poly.pdbx_seq_one_letter_code
_entity_poly.pdbx_strand_id
1 'polypeptide(L)'
;MKKEKVLVTIQLSGGNDYLNCIVPWENPLYRDFRKHIKITDEEIIPLDNKLGLNPGMNAIKDFYNEGNLAIIHGIGYPEPNRSHFRSMDIWHTAEPTKVGSKG
;
A
#
# COMPACT_ATOMS: atom_id res chain seq x y z
N MET A 1 30.23 -18.34 -9.06
CA MET A 1 28.81 -18.59 -9.40
C MET A 1 28.00 -17.36 -9.03
N LYS A 2 27.14 -16.87 -9.93
CA LYS A 2 26.24 -15.75 -9.64
C LYS A 2 25.06 -16.30 -8.84
N LYS A 3 24.78 -15.74 -7.65
CA LYS A 3 23.64 -16.16 -6.82
C LYS A 3 22.36 -15.86 -7.59
N GLU A 4 21.46 -16.84 -7.68
CA GLU A 4 20.15 -16.64 -8.31
C GLU A 4 19.37 -15.56 -7.55
N LYS A 5 18.63 -14.73 -8.29
CA LYS A 5 17.75 -13.72 -7.68
C LYS A 5 16.47 -14.42 -7.23
N VAL A 6 16.16 -14.30 -5.95
CA VAL A 6 14.93 -14.82 -5.36
C VAL A 6 13.97 -13.66 -5.15
N LEU A 7 12.73 -13.81 -5.63
CA LEU A 7 11.64 -12.90 -5.30
C LEU A 7 10.90 -13.47 -4.09
N VAL A 8 10.76 -12.66 -3.04
CA VAL A 8 9.93 -12.99 -1.87
C VAL A 8 8.75 -12.03 -1.86
N THR A 9 7.54 -12.58 -1.87
CA THR A 9 6.29 -11.81 -1.80
C THR A 9 5.61 -12.02 -0.45
N ILE A 10 5.25 -10.92 0.22
CA ILE A 10 4.51 -10.95 1.48
C ILE A 10 3.14 -10.31 1.23
N GLN A 11 2.07 -11.09 1.38
CA GLN A 11 0.70 -10.59 1.38
C GLN A 11 0.22 -10.42 2.82
N LEU A 12 -0.28 -9.23 3.15
CA LEU A 12 -0.91 -8.97 4.44
C LEU A 12 -2.41 -9.28 4.37
N SER A 13 -2.93 -10.00 5.35
CA SER A 13 -4.37 -10.24 5.51
C SER A 13 -4.99 -9.16 6.40
N GLY A 14 -6.12 -8.60 6.00
CA GLY A 14 -6.86 -7.59 6.77
C GLY A 14 -7.25 -6.37 5.94
N GLY A 15 -7.72 -5.33 6.62
CA GLY A 15 -8.06 -4.04 6.00
C GLY A 15 -6.94 -3.03 6.19
N ASN A 16 -6.05 -2.89 5.21
CA ASN A 16 -5.05 -1.82 5.24
C ASN A 16 -5.72 -0.47 4.93
N ASP A 17 -5.67 0.44 5.88
CA ASP A 17 -6.02 1.83 5.64
C ASP A 17 -4.86 2.56 4.93
N TYR A 18 -4.85 2.45 3.60
CA TYR A 18 -3.78 2.96 2.77
C TYR A 18 -3.43 4.44 3.03
N LEU A 19 -4.44 5.28 3.27
CA LEU A 19 -4.26 6.72 3.46
C LEU A 19 -3.62 7.06 4.81
N ASN A 20 -3.64 6.13 5.77
CA ASN A 20 -2.90 6.26 7.03
C ASN A 20 -1.61 5.43 7.05
N CYS A 21 -1.38 4.56 6.05
CA CYS A 21 -0.10 3.88 5.83
C CYS A 21 0.88 4.80 5.10
N ILE A 22 0.44 5.36 3.95
CA ILE A 22 1.15 6.37 3.17
C ILE A 22 0.28 7.63 3.13
N VAL A 23 0.62 8.60 3.98
CA VAL A 23 -0.20 9.76 4.31
C VAL A 23 0.01 10.88 3.29
N PRO A 24 -1.01 11.28 2.50
CA PRO A 24 -0.93 12.41 1.59
C PRO A 24 -1.17 13.72 2.35
N TRP A 25 -0.25 14.04 3.26
CA TRP A 25 -0.46 15.02 4.31
C TRP A 25 -0.57 16.46 3.80
N GLU A 26 -0.08 16.81 2.60
CA GLU A 26 -0.36 18.13 2.02
C GLU A 26 -1.75 18.23 1.36
N ASN A 27 -2.46 17.11 1.15
CA ASN A 27 -3.76 17.13 0.51
C ASN A 27 -4.87 17.55 1.51
N PRO A 28 -5.55 18.70 1.29
CA PRO A 28 -6.60 19.16 2.21
C PRO A 28 -7.77 18.16 2.32
N LEU A 29 -8.07 17.42 1.24
CA LEU A 29 -9.15 16.43 1.24
C LEU A 29 -8.89 15.29 2.24
N TYR A 30 -7.63 14.94 2.49
CA TYR A 30 -7.28 13.95 3.52
C TYR A 30 -7.74 14.45 4.90
N ARG A 31 -7.47 15.71 5.24
CA ARG A 31 -7.87 16.31 6.52
C ARG A 31 -9.39 16.47 6.63
N ASP A 32 -10.02 16.91 5.55
CA ASP A 32 -11.46 17.19 5.51
C ASP A 32 -12.32 15.93 5.64
N PHE A 33 -11.92 14.83 4.97
CA PHE A 33 -12.69 13.59 4.94
C PHE A 33 -12.30 12.57 6.01
N ARG A 34 -11.23 12.81 6.78
CA ARG A 34 -10.74 11.86 7.80
C ARG A 34 -10.63 12.45 9.20
N LYS A 35 -11.48 13.41 9.56
CA LYS A 35 -11.41 14.18 10.82
C LYS A 35 -11.17 13.35 12.08
N HIS A 36 -11.72 12.14 12.17
CA HIS A 36 -11.63 11.27 13.34
C HIS A 36 -10.46 10.28 13.34
N ILE A 37 -9.84 10.07 12.18
CA ILE A 37 -8.83 9.03 11.99
C ILE A 37 -7.57 9.54 11.30
N LYS A 38 -7.48 10.84 10.98
CA LYS A 38 -6.28 11.43 10.40
C LYS A 38 -5.11 11.32 11.39
N ILE A 39 -3.93 11.11 10.86
CA ILE A 39 -2.67 11.25 11.60
C ILE A 39 -2.33 12.75 11.62
N THR A 40 -1.87 13.29 12.76
CA THR A 40 -1.55 14.71 12.83
C THR A 40 -0.20 15.01 12.18
N ASP A 41 -0.01 16.25 11.75
CA ASP A 41 1.20 16.66 11.02
C ASP A 41 2.48 16.41 11.86
N GLU A 42 2.37 16.45 13.19
CA GLU A 42 3.47 16.19 14.13
C GLU A 42 3.81 14.69 14.29
N GLU A 43 2.86 13.80 14.04
CA GLU A 43 3.04 12.34 14.15
C GLU A 43 3.58 11.73 12.85
N ILE A 44 3.43 12.42 11.73
CA ILE A 44 3.79 11.93 10.40
C ILE A 44 5.30 11.86 10.25
N ILE A 45 5.80 10.73 9.76
CA ILE A 45 7.19 10.60 9.36
C ILE A 45 7.32 11.06 7.90
N PRO A 46 7.96 12.20 7.60
CA PRO A 46 7.98 12.73 6.24
C PRO A 46 8.80 11.84 5.30
N LEU A 47 8.26 11.52 4.11
CA LEU A 47 9.04 10.93 3.02
C LEU A 47 9.59 12.02 2.11
N ASP A 48 8.71 12.89 1.63
CA ASP A 48 8.96 14.07 0.80
C ASP A 48 7.88 15.14 1.05
N ASN A 49 7.87 16.22 0.26
CA ASN A 49 6.91 17.33 0.36
C ASN A 49 5.50 16.95 -0.13
N LYS A 50 5.10 15.68 -0.18
CA LYS A 50 3.74 15.28 -0.59
C LYS A 50 3.21 14.10 0.21
N LEU A 51 4.10 13.21 0.62
CA LEU A 51 3.77 11.97 1.31
C LEU A 51 4.55 11.82 2.62
N GLY A 52 3.94 11.09 3.55
CA GLY A 52 4.55 10.66 4.79
C GLY A 52 4.18 9.23 5.14
N LEU A 53 4.86 8.66 6.12
CA LEU A 53 4.54 7.35 6.68
C LEU A 53 3.78 7.50 7.99
N ASN A 54 3.01 6.45 8.31
CA ASN A 54 2.46 6.23 9.63
C ASN A 54 3.57 6.28 10.72
N PRO A 55 3.32 6.83 11.93
CA PRO A 55 4.31 6.83 13.03
C PRO A 55 4.85 5.44 13.40
N GLY A 56 4.07 4.38 13.17
CA GLY A 56 4.51 2.99 13.40
C GLY A 56 5.54 2.47 12.39
N MET A 57 5.87 3.25 11.35
CA MET A 57 6.71 2.81 10.22
C MET A 57 8.11 3.43 10.21
N ASN A 58 8.63 3.84 11.38
CA ASN A 58 9.99 4.38 11.51
C ASN A 58 11.06 3.49 10.84
N ALA A 59 11.02 2.17 11.06
CA ALA A 59 11.97 1.24 10.44
C ALA A 59 11.90 1.23 8.91
N ILE A 60 10.75 1.58 8.31
CA ILE A 60 10.56 1.65 6.85
C ILE A 60 11.20 2.91 6.26
N LYS A 61 11.27 4.00 7.04
CA LYS A 61 11.89 5.26 6.62
C LYS A 61 13.38 5.08 6.29
N ASP A 62 14.08 4.22 7.04
CA ASP A 62 15.50 3.94 6.80
C ASP A 62 15.71 3.30 5.42
N PHE A 63 14.93 2.27 5.09
CA PHE A 63 14.97 1.66 3.75
C PHE A 63 14.63 2.65 2.64
N TYR A 64 13.71 3.58 2.87
CA TYR A 64 13.39 4.63 1.90
C TYR A 64 14.57 5.58 1.69
N ASN A 65 15.18 6.07 2.78
CA ASN A 65 16.32 6.99 2.70
C ASN A 65 17.54 6.37 2.02
N GLU A 66 17.73 5.06 2.18
CA GLU A 66 18.80 4.30 1.53
C GLU A 66 18.51 3.97 0.05
N GLY A 67 17.32 4.27 -0.47
CA GLY A 67 16.91 3.91 -1.84
C GLY A 67 16.57 2.43 -2.01
N ASN A 68 16.36 1.71 -0.90
CA ASN A 68 16.04 0.28 -0.87
C ASN A 68 14.53 -0.01 -0.85
N LEU A 69 13.68 1.04 -0.81
CA LEU A 69 12.22 0.93 -0.82
C LEU A 69 11.61 1.72 -2.00
N ALA A 70 10.65 1.10 -2.67
CA ALA A 70 9.75 1.77 -3.61
C ALA A 70 8.29 1.65 -3.14
N ILE A 71 7.55 2.75 -3.24
CA ILE A 71 6.11 2.80 -2.94
C ILE A 71 5.38 3.01 -4.25
N ILE A 72 4.41 2.14 -4.56
CA ILE A 72 3.65 2.18 -5.82
C ILE A 72 2.18 2.43 -5.50
N HIS A 73 1.69 3.61 -5.87
CA HIS A 73 0.30 4.04 -5.69
C HIS A 73 -0.59 3.56 -6.84
N GLY A 74 -1.92 3.53 -6.61
CA GLY A 74 -2.90 3.31 -7.68
C GLY A 74 -2.95 1.88 -8.21
N ILE A 75 -2.46 0.92 -7.43
CA ILE A 75 -2.48 -0.49 -7.78
C ILE A 75 -3.92 -1.03 -7.70
N GLY A 76 -4.38 -1.63 -8.79
CA GLY A 76 -5.74 -2.10 -8.98
C GLY A 76 -5.86 -2.98 -10.21
N TYR A 77 -7.08 -3.45 -10.49
CA TYR A 77 -7.43 -4.16 -11.72
C TYR A 77 -8.66 -3.50 -12.36
N PRO A 78 -8.87 -3.61 -13.69
CA PRO A 78 -10.02 -3.03 -14.37
C PRO A 78 -11.36 -3.58 -13.83
N GLU A 79 -12.40 -2.75 -13.80
CA GLU A 79 -13.74 -3.13 -13.32
C GLU A 79 -13.74 -3.80 -11.94
N PRO A 80 -13.34 -3.09 -10.87
CA PRO A 80 -13.22 -3.66 -9.53
C PRO A 80 -14.57 -4.19 -9.04
N ASN A 81 -14.57 -5.43 -8.56
CA ASN A 81 -15.74 -6.01 -7.91
C ASN A 81 -15.68 -5.77 -6.39
N ARG A 82 -16.84 -5.86 -5.73
CA ARG A 82 -16.95 -5.65 -4.27
C ARG A 82 -16.74 -6.93 -3.44
N SER A 83 -16.33 -8.04 -4.08
CA SER A 83 -16.06 -9.31 -3.40
C SER A 83 -14.60 -9.41 -3.00
N HIS A 84 -14.37 -9.60 -1.71
CA HIS A 84 -13.03 -9.82 -1.16
C HIS A 84 -12.40 -11.09 -1.76
N PHE A 85 -13.14 -12.20 -1.79
CA PHE A 85 -12.67 -13.48 -2.32
C PHE A 85 -12.29 -13.41 -3.79
N ARG A 86 -13.16 -12.81 -4.62
CA ARG A 86 -12.85 -12.69 -6.05
C ARG A 86 -11.68 -11.74 -6.30
N SER A 87 -11.58 -10.65 -5.54
CA SER A 87 -10.41 -9.75 -5.65
C SER A 87 -9.10 -10.47 -5.34
N MET A 88 -9.06 -11.30 -4.29
CA MET A 88 -7.86 -12.08 -3.96
C MET A 88 -7.50 -13.07 -5.06
N ASP A 89 -8.48 -13.81 -5.58
CA ASP A 89 -8.30 -14.75 -6.70
C ASP A 89 -7.72 -14.05 -7.94
N ILE A 90 -8.23 -12.87 -8.31
CA ILE A 90 -7.68 -12.06 -9.41
C ILE A 90 -6.21 -11.69 -9.15
N TRP A 91 -5.87 -11.25 -7.93
CA TRP A 91 -4.49 -10.87 -7.60
C TRP A 91 -3.52 -12.05 -7.62
N HIS A 92 -3.98 -13.25 -7.24
CA HIS A 92 -3.15 -14.46 -7.25
C HIS A 92 -2.99 -15.06 -8.64
N THR A 93 -4.03 -15.01 -9.47
CA THR A 93 -4.05 -15.64 -10.79
C THR A 93 -3.71 -14.68 -11.94
N ALA A 94 -3.76 -13.37 -11.68
CA ALA A 94 -3.73 -12.30 -12.68
C ALA A 94 -4.85 -12.41 -13.74
N GLU A 95 -5.99 -13.05 -13.43
CA GLU A 95 -7.11 -13.27 -14.35
C GLU A 95 -8.38 -12.50 -13.91
N PRO A 96 -8.57 -11.25 -14.39
CA PRO A 96 -9.67 -10.40 -13.97
C PRO A 96 -11.03 -10.82 -14.54
N THR A 97 -11.05 -11.50 -15.69
CA THR A 97 -12.30 -11.75 -16.45
C THR A 97 -12.88 -13.14 -16.21
N LYS A 98 -12.04 -14.13 -15.94
CA LYS A 98 -12.48 -15.52 -15.72
C LYS A 98 -12.31 -15.92 -14.27
N VAL A 99 -13.31 -16.62 -13.74
CA VAL A 99 -13.15 -17.32 -12.46
C VAL A 99 -12.40 -18.62 -12.74
N GLY A 100 -11.22 -18.78 -12.12
CA GLY A 100 -10.43 -20.00 -12.24
C GLY A 100 -11.19 -21.20 -11.69
N SER A 101 -11.04 -22.36 -12.32
CA SER A 101 -11.56 -23.63 -11.78
C SER A 101 -10.59 -24.30 -10.81
N LYS A 102 -9.39 -23.71 -10.64
CA LYS A 102 -8.31 -24.16 -9.77
C LYS A 102 -7.64 -22.91 -9.20
N GLY A 103 -7.42 -22.93 -7.89
CA GLY A 103 -6.58 -21.95 -7.17
C GLY A 103 -5.14 -22.43 -7.07
#